data_AF-A0A117NK24-F1
#
_entry.id   AF-A0A117NK24-F1
#
_cell.length_a   1.000
_cell.length_b   1.000
_cell.length_c   1.000
_cell.angle_alpha   90.00
_cell.angle_beta   90.00
_cell.angle_gamma   90.00
#
_symmetry.space_group_name_H-M   'P 1'
#
loop_
_entity.id
_entity.type
_entity.pdbx_description
1 polymer ?
#
loop_
_entity_poly.entity_id
_entity_poly.type
_entity_poly.pdbx_seq_one_letter_code
_entity_poly.pdbx_strand_id
1 'polypeptide(L)'
;MLAYNENDGIIFSNFSLTNATEYRNYVSGLLNLQPNQIDYPASSMYPIVFDGSHGYVDEISRTGVTFQEAVIQGHEILLAGAMGNRSFNYIYNVFPCLHAMDLEATFNTNLHTQPRVFDSPIAVQELIAGFTLENQPLLPTDVCRHMDRIIKCW
;
A
#
# COMPACT_ATOMS: atom_id res chain seq x y z
N MET A 1 11.78 -9.91 -2.28
CA MET A 1 10.94 -8.92 -2.95
C MET A 1 9.75 -8.66 -2.06
N LEU A 2 9.38 -7.40 -1.85
CA LEU A 2 8.38 -6.93 -0.90
C LEU A 2 7.37 -6.06 -1.64
N ALA A 3 6.11 -6.08 -1.21
CA ALA A 3 5.04 -5.42 -1.95
C ALA A 3 3.84 -5.09 -1.08
N TYR A 4 3.14 -4.02 -1.46
CA TYR A 4 1.81 -3.70 -0.96
C TYR A 4 1.00 -2.95 -2.02
N ASN A 5 -0.32 -2.93 -1.90
CA ASN A 5 -1.22 -2.13 -2.73
C ASN A 5 -1.39 -0.74 -2.09
N GLU A 6 -1.39 0.34 -2.87
CA GLU A 6 -1.39 1.72 -2.34
C GLU A 6 -2.58 2.00 -1.39
N ASN A 7 -3.68 1.24 -1.52
CA ASN A 7 -4.89 1.38 -0.73
C ASN A 7 -5.36 0.04 -0.09
N ASP A 8 -4.44 -0.82 0.37
CA ASP A 8 -4.79 -2.06 1.10
C ASP A 8 -5.71 -1.77 2.31
N GLY A 9 -5.39 -0.72 3.06
CA GLY A 9 -5.98 -0.47 4.38
C GLY A 9 -7.47 -0.14 4.37
N ILE A 10 -8.01 0.41 3.27
CA ILE A 10 -9.41 0.87 3.26
C ILE A 10 -10.41 -0.27 3.45
N ILE A 11 -10.14 -1.48 2.96
CA ILE A 11 -11.08 -2.60 3.13
C ILE A 11 -11.08 -3.15 4.57
N PHE A 12 -10.05 -2.82 5.35
CA PHE A 12 -9.92 -3.15 6.78
C PHE A 12 -10.32 -1.99 7.70
N SER A 13 -10.82 -0.90 7.11
CA SER A 13 -11.41 0.22 7.83
C SER A 13 -12.75 -0.17 8.47
N ASN A 14 -13.22 0.64 9.43
CA ASN A 14 -14.57 0.51 9.92
C ASN A 14 -15.48 1.51 9.19
N PHE A 15 -16.24 1.00 8.21
CA PHE A 15 -17.16 1.77 7.36
C PHE A 15 -18.37 2.36 8.10
N SER A 16 -18.55 2.06 9.38
CA SER A 16 -19.60 2.68 10.22
C SER A 16 -19.10 3.88 11.03
N LEU A 17 -17.82 4.24 10.91
CA LEU A 17 -17.23 5.33 11.67
C LEU A 17 -17.75 6.69 11.22
N THR A 18 -18.18 7.50 12.19
CA THR A 18 -18.75 8.82 11.94
C THR A 18 -18.10 9.93 12.74
N ASN A 19 -17.30 9.61 13.76
CA ASN A 19 -16.73 10.61 14.67
C ASN A 19 -15.40 10.20 15.31
N ALA A 20 -14.72 11.19 15.86
CA ALA A 20 -13.38 11.05 16.45
C ALA A 20 -13.32 10.11 17.67
N THR A 21 -14.39 10.00 18.45
CA THR A 21 -14.45 9.09 19.60
C THR A 21 -14.39 7.64 19.12
N GLU A 22 -15.18 7.31 18.11
CA GLU A 22 -15.17 5.98 17.53
C GLU A 22 -13.82 5.68 16.84
N TYR A 23 -13.22 6.65 16.15
CA TYR A 23 -11.87 6.52 15.59
C TYR A 23 -10.83 6.18 16.67
N ARG A 24 -10.84 6.88 17.80
CA ARG A 24 -9.92 6.61 18.92
C ARG A 24 -10.10 5.21 19.49
N ASN A 25 -11.34 4.73 19.59
CA ASN A 25 -11.63 3.36 20.02
C ASN A 25 -11.10 2.35 19.01
N TYR A 26 -11.28 2.60 17.71
CA TYR A 26 -10.74 1.77 16.64
C TYR A 26 -9.22 1.65 16.74
N VAL A 27 -8.50 2.77 16.82
CA VAL A 27 -7.03 2.78 16.89
C VAL A 27 -6.53 2.14 18.19
N SER A 28 -7.20 2.38 19.32
CA SER A 28 -6.83 1.74 20.58
C SER A 28 -6.95 0.22 20.50
N GLY A 29 -8.01 -0.29 19.87
CA GLY A 29 -8.19 -1.73 19.64
C GLY A 29 -7.17 -2.29 18.64
N LEU A 30 -6.97 -1.61 17.51
CA LEU A 30 -6.04 -2.02 16.46
C LEU A 30 -4.60 -2.19 16.99
N LEU A 31 -4.15 -1.24 17.80
CA LEU A 31 -2.77 -1.18 18.31
C LEU A 31 -2.62 -1.67 19.75
N ASN A 32 -3.70 -2.19 20.36
CA ASN A 32 -3.75 -2.63 21.75
C ASN A 32 -3.21 -1.57 22.74
N LEU A 33 -3.65 -0.32 22.58
CA LEU A 33 -3.16 0.82 23.35
C LEU A 33 -3.88 0.95 24.70
N GLN A 34 -3.13 1.35 25.71
CA GLN A 34 -3.67 1.84 26.98
C GLN A 34 -4.28 3.24 26.81
N PRO A 35 -5.23 3.66 27.68
CA PRO A 35 -5.92 4.95 27.56
C PRO A 35 -5.00 6.18 27.52
N ASN A 36 -3.80 6.11 28.08
CA ASN A 36 -2.82 7.20 28.07
C ASN A 36 -1.89 7.18 26.84
N GLN A 37 -2.02 6.20 25.94
CA GLN A 37 -1.17 6.03 24.75
C GLN A 37 -1.85 6.49 23.46
N ILE A 38 -3.18 6.66 23.45
CA ILE A 38 -3.97 6.95 22.24
C ILE A 38 -3.81 8.39 21.72
N ASP A 39 -3.45 9.34 22.59
CA ASP A 39 -3.40 10.76 22.21
C ASP A 39 -2.39 11.04 21.10
N TYR A 40 -1.20 10.44 21.18
CA TYR A 40 -0.19 10.66 20.16
C TYR A 40 -0.59 10.07 18.78
N PRO A 41 -0.98 8.79 18.66
CA PRO A 41 -1.47 8.25 17.38
C PRO A 41 -2.67 9.03 16.83
N ALA A 42 -3.69 9.26 17.66
CA ALA A 42 -4.96 9.82 17.19
C ALA A 42 -4.99 11.34 17.01
N SER A 43 -3.97 12.07 17.46
CA SER A 43 -3.93 13.53 17.32
C SER A 43 -2.68 14.07 16.65
N SER A 44 -1.55 13.35 16.73
CA SER A 44 -0.30 13.78 16.10
C SER A 44 0.00 13.02 14.80
N MET A 45 -0.14 11.69 14.79
CA MET A 45 0.13 10.88 13.60
C MET A 45 -1.01 11.00 12.58
N TYR A 46 -2.25 10.89 13.04
CA TYR A 46 -3.44 10.96 12.19
C TYR A 46 -4.38 12.04 12.71
N PRO A 47 -4.11 13.34 12.50
CA PRO A 47 -4.95 14.43 13.01
C PRO A 47 -6.34 14.48 12.34
N ILE A 48 -7.31 15.16 12.96
CA ILE A 48 -8.67 15.35 12.39
C ILE A 48 -8.63 16.47 11.33
N VAL A 49 -7.94 16.22 10.22
CA VAL A 49 -7.78 17.14 9.09
C VAL A 49 -8.26 16.44 7.83
N PHE A 50 -9.42 16.88 7.32
CA PHE A 50 -10.16 16.20 6.24
C PHE A 50 -10.05 16.90 4.88
N ASP A 51 -8.96 17.64 4.65
CA ASP A 51 -8.68 18.32 3.38
C ASP A 51 -7.92 17.44 2.37
N GLY A 52 -7.66 16.17 2.71
CA GLY A 52 -6.91 15.23 1.89
C GLY A 52 -5.39 15.32 2.03
N SER A 53 -4.84 16.30 2.76
CA SER A 53 -3.39 16.46 2.93
C SER A 53 -2.71 15.28 3.62
N HIS A 54 -3.46 14.51 4.40
CA HIS A 54 -3.01 13.29 5.08
C HIS A 54 -3.45 12.00 4.38
N GLY A 55 -3.97 12.08 3.14
CA GLY A 55 -4.48 10.92 2.40
C GLY A 55 -5.89 10.47 2.78
N TYR A 56 -6.59 11.23 3.64
CA TYR A 56 -7.97 10.97 4.03
C TYR A 56 -8.83 12.24 4.07
N VAL A 57 -10.13 12.07 3.88
CA VAL A 57 -11.15 13.14 3.79
C VAL A 57 -12.32 12.93 4.74
N ASP A 58 -12.32 11.84 5.49
CA ASP A 58 -13.33 11.48 6.50
C ASP A 58 -12.75 10.46 7.49
N GLU A 59 -13.52 10.07 8.51
CA GLU A 59 -13.07 9.10 9.52
C GLU A 59 -12.86 7.68 8.93
N ILE A 60 -13.61 7.32 7.88
CA ILE A 60 -13.48 6.01 7.23
C ILE A 60 -12.11 5.91 6.56
N SER A 61 -11.81 6.85 5.66
CA SER A 61 -10.52 6.95 4.98
C SER A 61 -9.37 7.17 5.97
N ARG A 62 -9.58 7.88 7.08
CA ARG A 62 -8.57 8.04 8.14
C ARG A 62 -8.22 6.72 8.81
N THR A 63 -9.20 5.85 9.08
CA THR A 63 -8.91 4.49 9.56
C THR A 63 -8.26 3.61 8.50
N GLY A 64 -8.65 3.76 7.24
CA GLY A 64 -7.99 3.11 6.11
C GLY A 64 -6.49 3.43 6.07
N VAL A 65 -6.14 4.72 6.12
CA VAL A 65 -4.74 5.18 6.19
C VAL A 65 -4.04 4.67 7.44
N THR A 66 -4.71 4.73 8.60
CA THR A 66 -4.12 4.22 9.86
C THR A 66 -3.78 2.73 9.77
N PHE A 67 -4.67 1.91 9.19
CA PHE A 67 -4.43 0.48 9.00
C PHE A 67 -3.34 0.24 7.95
N GLN A 68 -3.38 0.96 6.83
CA GLN A 68 -2.36 0.89 5.78
C GLN A 68 -0.96 1.06 6.37
N GLU A 69 -0.75 2.12 7.13
CA GLU A 69 0.56 2.46 7.67
C GLU A 69 0.96 1.54 8.84
N ALA A 70 0.05 1.26 9.76
CA ALA A 70 0.38 0.51 10.96
C ALA A 70 0.52 -1.01 10.74
N VAL A 71 -0.26 -1.58 9.81
CA VAL A 71 -0.38 -3.04 9.65
C VAL A 71 0.23 -3.53 8.36
N ILE A 72 0.19 -2.76 7.27
CA ILE A 72 0.71 -3.21 5.97
C ILE A 72 2.06 -2.56 5.68
N GLN A 73 2.06 -1.29 5.30
CA GLN A 73 3.24 -0.56 4.84
C GLN A 73 4.35 -0.54 5.90
N GLY A 74 4.01 -0.34 7.17
CA GLY A 74 4.99 -0.33 8.27
C GLY A 74 5.74 -1.65 8.40
N HIS A 75 5.08 -2.79 8.18
CA HIS A 75 5.74 -4.10 8.23
C HIS A 75 6.68 -4.29 7.04
N GLU A 76 6.28 -3.88 5.84
CA GLU A 76 7.14 -3.93 4.65
C GLU A 76 8.39 -3.06 4.82
N ILE A 77 8.24 -1.84 5.37
CA ILE A 77 9.36 -0.93 5.68
C ILE A 77 10.30 -1.54 6.74
N LEU A 78 9.74 -2.08 7.83
CA LEU A 78 10.54 -2.73 8.87
C LEU A 78 11.30 -3.95 8.33
N LEU A 79 10.66 -4.76 7.48
CA LEU A 79 11.29 -5.94 6.87
C LEU A 79 12.39 -5.55 5.88
N ALA A 80 12.17 -4.54 5.03
CA ALA A 80 13.20 -4.01 4.14
C ALA A 80 14.42 -3.52 4.94
N GLY A 81 14.18 -2.78 6.04
CA GLY A 81 15.21 -2.33 6.97
C GLY A 81 15.97 -3.49 7.61
N ALA A 82 15.26 -4.53 8.07
CA ALA A 82 15.87 -5.74 8.64
C ALA A 82 16.73 -6.51 7.62
N MET A 83 16.39 -6.44 6.33
CA MET A 83 17.20 -7.00 5.24
C MET A 83 18.43 -6.13 4.88
N GLY A 84 18.61 -4.98 5.54
CA GLY A 84 19.67 -4.01 5.27
C GLY A 84 19.46 -3.27 3.95
N ASN A 85 18.20 -3.00 3.59
CA ASN A 85 17.79 -2.42 2.30
C ASN A 85 18.30 -3.22 1.08
N ARG A 86 18.54 -4.52 1.26
CA ARG A 86 18.87 -5.47 0.18
C ARG A 86 17.63 -6.22 -0.25
N SER A 87 16.56 -5.48 -0.52
CA SER A 87 15.29 -5.98 -1.02
C SER A 87 14.89 -5.19 -2.26
N PHE A 88 14.11 -5.82 -3.12
CA PHE A 88 13.40 -5.12 -4.18
C PHE A 88 11.97 -4.91 -3.71
N ASN A 89 11.55 -3.66 -3.64
CA ASN A 89 10.24 -3.28 -3.10
C ASN A 89 9.42 -2.60 -4.19
N TYR A 90 8.13 -2.86 -4.24
CA TYR A 90 7.22 -2.16 -5.15
C TYR A 90 5.88 -1.84 -4.49
N ILE A 91 5.21 -0.79 -4.97
CA ILE A 91 3.84 -0.43 -4.56
C ILE A 91 2.92 -0.66 -5.74
N TYR A 92 1.90 -1.51 -5.63
CA TYR A 92 0.88 -1.63 -6.66
C TYR A 92 -0.12 -0.47 -6.57
N ASN A 93 -0.10 0.42 -7.56
CA ASN A 93 -0.92 1.63 -7.62
C ASN A 93 -1.77 1.70 -8.91
N VAL A 94 -2.40 0.60 -9.27
CA VAL A 94 -3.47 0.61 -10.29
C VAL A 94 -4.79 0.81 -9.57
N PHE A 95 -5.49 1.92 -9.83
CA PHE A 95 -6.78 2.20 -9.20
C PHE A 95 -7.76 1.02 -9.36
N PRO A 96 -8.47 0.60 -8.31
CA PRO A 96 -8.58 1.23 -6.98
C PRO A 96 -7.55 0.76 -5.93
N CYS A 97 -6.55 -0.02 -6.35
CA CYS A 97 -5.39 -0.46 -5.56
C CYS A 97 -5.74 -1.01 -4.16
N LEU A 98 -6.85 -1.76 -4.10
CA LEU A 98 -7.30 -2.40 -2.87
C LEU A 98 -6.50 -3.66 -2.57
N HIS A 99 -6.67 -4.18 -1.36
CA HIS A 99 -5.99 -5.38 -0.94
C HIS A 99 -6.21 -6.56 -1.89
N ALA A 100 -5.10 -7.20 -2.25
CA ALA A 100 -5.03 -8.35 -3.15
C ALA A 100 -5.48 -8.08 -4.60
N MET A 101 -5.65 -6.82 -5.03
CA MET A 101 -5.98 -6.52 -6.44
C MET A 101 -4.80 -6.75 -7.38
N ASP A 102 -3.58 -6.76 -6.87
CA ASP A 102 -2.38 -7.18 -7.60
C ASP A 102 -2.36 -8.68 -7.96
N LEU A 103 -3.24 -9.51 -7.37
CA LEU A 103 -3.35 -10.93 -7.74
C LEU A 103 -3.80 -11.10 -9.19
N GLU A 104 -4.72 -10.26 -9.68
CA GLU A 104 -5.13 -10.31 -11.09
C GLU A 104 -3.94 -10.00 -11.99
N ALA A 105 -3.19 -8.94 -11.68
CA ALA A 105 -1.96 -8.62 -12.42
C ALA A 105 -0.94 -9.77 -12.35
N THR A 106 -0.78 -10.40 -11.19
CA THR A 106 0.18 -11.48 -10.96
C THR A 106 -0.13 -12.75 -11.75
N PHE A 107 -1.41 -13.12 -11.87
CA PHE A 107 -1.81 -14.43 -12.39
C PHE A 107 -2.66 -14.38 -13.67
N ASN A 108 -2.84 -13.21 -14.29
CA ASN A 108 -3.58 -13.11 -15.55
C ASN A 108 -2.88 -13.90 -16.67
N THR A 109 -3.58 -14.89 -17.22
CA THR A 109 -3.10 -15.74 -18.33
C THR A 109 -3.51 -15.22 -19.72
N ASN A 110 -4.39 -14.24 -19.79
CA ASN A 110 -4.95 -13.67 -21.02
C ASN A 110 -4.27 -12.33 -21.34
N LEU A 111 -2.96 -12.38 -21.56
CA LEU A 111 -2.16 -11.20 -21.85
C LEU A 111 -2.28 -10.79 -23.32
N HIS A 112 -2.53 -9.51 -23.57
CA HIS A 112 -2.57 -8.93 -24.92
C HIS A 112 -1.59 -7.77 -25.01
N THR A 113 -0.33 -8.10 -25.30
CA THR A 113 0.75 -7.11 -25.46
C THR A 113 0.41 -6.11 -26.56
N GLN A 114 0.24 -4.84 -26.19
CA GLN A 114 0.12 -3.75 -27.14
C GLN A 114 1.37 -2.85 -27.08
N PRO A 115 2.03 -2.55 -28.22
CA PRO A 115 3.19 -1.67 -28.21
C PRO A 115 2.84 -0.30 -27.61
N ARG A 116 3.69 0.17 -26.67
CA ARG A 116 3.61 1.49 -26.02
C ARG A 116 2.39 1.70 -25.10
N VAL A 117 1.64 0.65 -24.77
CA VAL A 117 0.56 0.69 -23.77
C VAL A 117 1.09 0.05 -22.50
N PHE A 118 0.93 0.72 -21.37
CA PHE A 118 1.23 0.13 -20.07
C PHE A 118 0.16 -0.91 -19.73
N ASP A 119 0.61 -2.10 -19.35
CA ASP A 119 -0.22 -3.23 -18.95
C ASP A 119 0.31 -3.72 -17.59
N SER A 120 -0.50 -3.56 -16.54
CA SER A 120 -0.08 -3.89 -15.17
C SER A 120 0.17 -5.38 -14.97
N PRO A 121 -0.66 -6.32 -15.49
CA PRO A 121 -0.30 -7.72 -15.54
C PRO A 121 1.08 -7.99 -16.13
N ILE A 122 1.39 -7.43 -17.30
CA ILE A 122 2.70 -7.65 -17.92
C ILE A 122 3.82 -7.11 -17.02
N ALA A 123 3.69 -5.88 -16.52
CA ALA A 123 4.71 -5.26 -15.69
C ALA A 123 4.96 -6.02 -14.38
N VAL A 124 3.91 -6.44 -13.68
CA VAL A 124 4.01 -7.21 -12.43
C VAL A 124 4.61 -8.60 -12.69
N GLN A 125 4.18 -9.28 -13.76
CA GLN A 125 4.70 -10.60 -14.09
C GLN A 125 6.16 -10.57 -14.53
N GLU A 126 6.59 -9.58 -15.33
CA GLU A 126 8.01 -9.40 -15.68
C GLU A 126 8.86 -9.12 -14.44
N LEU A 127 8.39 -8.25 -13.55
CA LEU A 127 9.06 -7.92 -12.29
C LEU A 127 9.25 -9.18 -11.42
N ILE A 128 8.18 -9.97 -11.22
CA ILE A 128 8.20 -11.17 -10.37
C ILE A 128 8.98 -12.32 -11.02
N ALA A 129 8.76 -12.58 -12.31
CA ALA A 129 9.45 -13.64 -13.05
C ALA A 129 10.94 -13.36 -13.14
N GLY A 130 11.33 -12.11 -13.42
CA GLY A 130 12.73 -11.68 -13.41
C GLY A 130 13.40 -11.96 -12.07
N PHE A 131 12.78 -11.52 -10.97
CA PHE A 131 13.33 -11.80 -9.64
C PHE A 131 13.44 -13.30 -9.36
N THR A 132 12.44 -14.08 -9.74
CA THR A 132 12.40 -15.54 -9.50
C THR A 132 13.45 -16.29 -10.32
N LEU A 133 13.66 -15.91 -11.58
CA LEU A 133 14.53 -16.62 -12.52
C LEU A 133 15.98 -16.14 -12.44
N GLU A 134 16.20 -14.86 -12.18
CA GLU A 134 17.51 -14.19 -12.32
C GLU A 134 17.99 -13.51 -11.03
N ASN A 135 17.20 -13.56 -9.95
CA ASN A 135 17.45 -12.81 -8.71
C ASN A 135 17.58 -11.29 -8.95
N GLN A 136 16.97 -10.78 -10.03
CA GLN A 136 16.91 -9.37 -10.42
C GLN A 136 15.56 -9.10 -11.09
N PRO A 137 14.75 -8.12 -10.63
CA PRO A 137 13.50 -7.81 -11.29
C PRO A 137 13.74 -7.28 -12.71
N LEU A 138 12.99 -7.79 -13.69
CA LEU A 138 13.02 -7.25 -15.03
C LEU A 138 12.15 -6.00 -15.05
N LEU A 139 12.78 -4.84 -15.14
CA LEU A 139 12.08 -3.59 -15.37
C LEU A 139 11.94 -3.41 -16.88
N PRO A 140 10.72 -3.23 -17.42
CA PRO A 140 10.57 -2.99 -18.85
C PRO A 140 11.37 -1.73 -19.20
N THR A 141 12.24 -1.85 -20.21
CA THR A 141 13.36 -0.93 -20.51
C THR A 141 12.95 0.53 -20.83
N ASP A 142 11.66 0.83 -20.89
CA ASP A 142 11.09 2.15 -21.13
C ASP A 142 10.27 2.72 -19.96
N VAL A 143 10.15 2.00 -18.84
CA VAL A 143 9.03 2.18 -17.89
C VAL A 143 9.44 2.83 -16.57
N CYS A 144 10.73 2.93 -16.21
CA CYS A 144 11.14 3.71 -15.03
C CYS A 144 10.72 5.19 -15.06
N ARG A 145 10.37 5.78 -16.22
CA ARG A 145 9.78 7.14 -16.30
C ARG A 145 8.26 7.20 -16.13
N HIS A 146 7.55 6.08 -16.26
CA HIS A 146 6.10 5.97 -16.07
C HIS A 146 5.71 5.20 -14.79
N MET A 147 6.64 4.44 -14.20
CA MET A 147 6.48 3.66 -12.97
C MET A 147 6.20 4.53 -11.75
N ASP A 148 6.71 5.77 -11.70
CA ASP A 148 6.43 6.72 -10.62
C ASP A 148 4.92 6.97 -10.38
N ARG A 149 4.05 6.61 -11.33
CA ARG A 149 2.60 6.77 -11.22
C ARG A 149 1.82 5.48 -10.94
N ILE A 150 2.42 4.29 -11.09
CA ILE A 150 1.67 3.02 -11.04
C ILE A 150 2.39 1.93 -10.24
N ILE A 151 3.73 1.89 -10.28
CA ILE A 151 4.55 0.99 -9.47
C ILE A 151 5.73 1.77 -8.89
N LYS A 152 5.61 2.24 -7.65
CA LYS A 152 6.69 2.99 -6.98
C LYS A 152 7.71 2.01 -6.39
N CYS A 153 9.00 2.21 -6.70
CA CYS A 153 10.11 1.47 -6.09
C CYS A 153 10.80 2.34 -5.03
N TRP A 154 11.23 1.75 -3.92
CA TRP A 154 11.94 2.43 -2.83
C TRP A 154 12.95 1.51 -2.14
#